data_AF-X0KHP3-F1
#
_entry.id   AF-X0KHP3-F1
#
_cell.length_a   1.000
_cell.length_b   1.000
_cell.length_c   1.000
_cell.angle_alpha   90.00
_cell.angle_beta   90.00
_cell.angle_gamma   90.00
#
_symmetry.space_group_name_H-M   'P 1'
#
loop_
_entity.id
_entity.type
_entity.pdbx_description
1 polymer ?
#
loop_
_entity_poly.entity_id
_entity_poly.type
_entity_poly.pdbx_seq_one_letter_code
_entity_poly.pdbx_strand_id
1 'polypeptide(L)'
;MINISRTDTIPTELDIKLRVNRRDLALPNSHGQIWMQLVSASDQDPELFSHRTNRNKKALEAKMLDILCLGTEAKFPLPRLVTLWKNDRWRRMITRWCRTPLGRELFAISIWERLAIYRIDDYWFHILDGVLETLEMLPEPAAASIQKSDWASSLGTKSYTNTEVRELFYPNRDNDSTEDVSPHSSTAPNGKMTWQKGFFSSLDQESYESLYSCVVKCDPLLQFTDVQSLLNVKKGEGEIMALVTDHVVRWFNSQPADIVDRQEDNKLPRRQDLATAFEKSMLEGYGSDAWGWLADRGRDDGCDSIASWADKHSRFLEQQVLDYTRDHVAEFTSPSTRIYLDQLPEEYETTYADRFNARDLWKGLLSVVQKPVPPELFRRIWQERPLDRQNGTEDVNELSRPNNGTPRPQIQP
;
A
#
# COMPACT_ATOMS: atom_id res chain seq x y z
N MET A 1 -44.93 45.86 -15.49
CA MET A 1 -44.33 45.04 -14.42
C MET A 1 -43.18 44.26 -15.03
N ILE A 2 -41.95 44.71 -14.79
CA ILE A 2 -40.74 44.02 -15.25
C ILE A 2 -40.47 42.90 -14.25
N ASN A 3 -40.56 41.67 -14.73
CA ASN A 3 -40.33 40.48 -13.93
C ASN A 3 -38.82 40.26 -13.82
N ILE A 4 -38.24 40.62 -12.68
CA ILE A 4 -36.83 40.33 -12.36
C ILE A 4 -36.78 38.88 -11.87
N SER A 5 -36.56 37.93 -12.77
CA SER A 5 -36.25 36.55 -12.38
C SER A 5 -34.79 36.50 -11.93
N ARG A 6 -34.61 36.55 -10.61
CA ARG A 6 -33.35 36.38 -9.88
C ARG A 6 -32.74 35.02 -10.22
N THR A 7 -31.84 35.00 -11.18
CA THR A 7 -30.91 33.89 -11.46
C THR A 7 -29.51 34.37 -11.11
N ASP A 8 -29.35 34.83 -9.87
CA ASP A 8 -28.05 35.21 -9.29
C ASP A 8 -27.31 33.94 -8.85
N THR A 9 -26.94 33.09 -9.80
CA THR A 9 -25.96 32.02 -9.55
C THR A 9 -24.59 32.60 -9.84
N ILE A 10 -23.83 32.85 -8.78
CA ILE A 10 -22.42 33.27 -8.85
C ILE A 10 -21.67 32.21 -9.70
N PRO A 11 -20.92 32.60 -10.75
CA PRO A 11 -20.10 31.66 -11.51
C PRO A 11 -19.16 30.88 -10.58
N THR A 12 -19.00 29.58 -10.78
CA THR A 12 -18.18 28.68 -9.95
C THR A 12 -16.80 29.25 -9.64
N GLU A 13 -16.14 29.80 -10.66
CA GLU A 13 -14.85 30.48 -10.53
C GLU A 13 -14.92 31.64 -9.53
N LEU A 14 -15.98 32.44 -9.59
CA LEU A 14 -16.21 33.57 -8.70
C LEU A 14 -16.61 33.12 -7.29
N ASP A 15 -17.36 32.02 -7.11
CA ASP A 15 -17.69 31.46 -5.78
C ASP A 15 -16.43 30.93 -5.08
N ILE A 16 -15.58 30.20 -5.80
CA ILE A 16 -14.29 29.72 -5.27
C ILE A 16 -13.40 30.91 -4.94
N LYS A 17 -13.26 31.88 -5.86
CA LYS A 17 -12.49 33.10 -5.62
C LYS A 17 -13.02 33.85 -4.41
N LEU A 18 -14.34 33.96 -4.21
CA LEU A 18 -14.94 34.61 -3.04
C LEU A 18 -14.71 33.84 -1.73
N ARG A 19 -14.70 32.50 -1.76
CA ARG A 19 -14.36 31.66 -0.60
C ARG A 19 -12.89 31.76 -0.22
N VAL A 20 -11.99 31.92 -1.20
CA VAL A 20 -10.55 32.04 -0.97
C VAL A 20 -10.13 33.49 -0.64
N ASN A 21 -10.85 34.50 -1.13
CA ASN A 21 -10.56 35.93 -0.92
C ASN A 21 -11.03 36.45 0.46
N ARG A 22 -11.06 35.58 1.49
CA ARG A 22 -11.15 36.00 2.89
C ARG A 22 -9.84 36.71 3.26
N ARG A 23 -9.75 38.00 2.91
CA ARG A 23 -8.79 38.92 3.50
C ARG A 23 -9.09 38.95 4.99
N ASP A 24 -8.13 38.45 5.76
CA ASP A 24 -8.11 38.35 7.22
C ASP A 24 -9.02 37.28 7.84
N LEU A 25 -8.50 36.04 7.90
CA LEU A 25 -8.47 35.21 9.12
C LEU A 25 -7.60 33.95 8.87
N ALA A 26 -6.42 33.97 9.48
CA ALA A 26 -5.42 32.92 9.68
C ALA A 26 -5.87 31.46 9.47
N LEU A 27 -5.34 30.81 8.43
CA LEU A 27 -4.61 29.52 8.43
C LEU A 27 -4.25 29.18 6.97
N PRO A 28 -3.03 28.73 6.66
CA PRO A 28 -2.75 28.15 5.36
C PRO A 28 -3.67 26.95 5.18
N ASN A 29 -4.48 26.95 4.10
CA ASN A 29 -5.25 25.75 3.75
C ASN A 29 -4.28 24.57 3.67
N SER A 30 -4.53 23.49 4.43
CA SER A 30 -3.70 22.29 4.34
C SER A 30 -3.72 21.78 2.90
N HIS A 31 -2.72 20.99 2.49
CA HIS A 31 -2.73 20.39 1.16
C HIS A 31 -4.03 19.60 0.89
N GLY A 32 -4.60 18.95 1.92
CA GLY A 32 -5.85 18.20 1.80
C GLY A 32 -7.07 19.11 1.62
N GLN A 33 -7.09 20.27 2.28
CA GLN A 33 -8.14 21.27 2.08
C GLN A 33 -8.07 21.87 0.66
N ILE A 34 -6.87 22.16 0.17
CA ILE A 34 -6.66 22.64 -1.21
C ILE A 34 -7.14 21.59 -2.22
N TRP A 35 -6.84 20.31 -1.98
CA TRP A 35 -7.35 19.22 -2.80
C TRP A 35 -8.88 19.17 -2.82
N MET A 36 -9.53 19.29 -1.66
CA MET A 36 -11.01 19.28 -1.59
C MET A 36 -11.66 20.50 -2.24
N GLN A 37 -11.00 21.66 -2.25
CA GLN A 37 -11.45 22.82 -3.03
C GLN A 37 -11.40 22.53 -4.53
N LEU A 38 -10.33 21.88 -5.00
CA LEU A 38 -10.17 21.48 -6.40
C LEU A 38 -11.22 20.44 -6.82
N VAL A 39 -11.51 19.46 -5.97
CA VAL A 39 -12.60 18.49 -6.17
C VAL A 39 -13.95 19.22 -6.26
N SER A 40 -14.26 20.10 -5.31
CA SER A 40 -15.52 20.85 -5.30
C SER A 40 -15.70 21.68 -6.56
N ALA A 41 -14.62 22.31 -7.04
CA ALA A 41 -14.61 23.07 -8.29
C ALA A 41 -14.85 22.19 -9.52
N SER A 42 -14.20 21.01 -9.56
CA SER A 42 -14.37 20.04 -10.64
C SER A 42 -15.74 19.37 -10.65
N ASP A 43 -16.36 19.16 -9.49
CA ASP A 43 -17.70 18.58 -9.38
C ASP A 43 -18.77 19.55 -9.91
N GLN A 44 -18.54 20.86 -9.74
CA GLN A 44 -19.40 21.91 -10.27
C GLN A 44 -19.20 22.17 -11.77
N ASP A 45 -17.96 22.07 -12.27
CA ASP A 45 -17.63 22.13 -13.70
C ASP A 45 -16.62 21.03 -14.07
N PRO A 46 -17.10 19.88 -14.60
CA PRO A 46 -16.24 18.76 -14.97
C PRO A 46 -15.23 19.07 -16.07
N GLU A 47 -15.47 20.08 -16.91
CA GLU A 47 -14.57 20.47 -18.00
C GLU A 47 -13.48 21.45 -17.53
N LEU A 48 -13.59 21.98 -16.31
CA LEU A 48 -12.70 22.99 -15.74
C LEU A 48 -11.25 22.50 -15.70
N PHE A 49 -11.03 21.29 -15.18
CA PHE A 49 -9.72 20.66 -15.04
C PHE A 49 -9.57 19.38 -15.86
N SER A 50 -10.43 19.20 -16.87
CA SER A 50 -10.39 18.01 -17.73
C SER A 50 -9.15 17.99 -18.61
N HIS A 51 -8.71 16.77 -18.96
CA HIS A 51 -7.64 16.55 -19.94
C HIS A 51 -8.00 17.08 -21.33
N ARG A 52 -9.30 17.15 -21.67
CA ARG A 52 -9.78 17.66 -22.96
C ARG A 52 -9.50 19.15 -23.10
N THR A 53 -9.81 19.92 -22.06
CA THR A 53 -9.63 21.38 -22.02
C THR A 53 -8.19 21.78 -21.71
N ASN A 54 -7.45 20.95 -20.96
CA ASN A 54 -6.13 21.30 -20.43
C ASN A 54 -5.04 20.28 -20.79
N ARG A 55 -4.79 20.08 -22.10
CA ARG A 55 -3.73 19.16 -22.57
C ARG A 55 -2.32 19.56 -22.10
N ASN A 56 -2.08 20.86 -21.92
CA ASN A 56 -0.80 21.38 -21.49
C ASN A 56 -0.74 21.51 -19.95
N LYS A 57 0.22 20.81 -19.33
CA LYS A 57 0.47 20.87 -17.88
C LYS A 57 0.61 22.31 -17.36
N LYS A 58 1.32 23.18 -18.07
CA LYS A 58 1.52 24.59 -17.65
C LYS A 58 0.22 25.40 -17.70
N ALA A 59 -0.66 25.12 -18.66
CA ALA A 59 -1.96 25.78 -18.75
C ALA A 59 -2.86 25.34 -17.59
N LEU A 60 -2.83 24.04 -17.26
CA LEU A 60 -3.55 23.51 -16.11
C LEU A 60 -3.01 24.08 -14.79
N GLU A 61 -1.69 24.20 -14.64
CA GLU A 61 -1.06 24.87 -13.49
C GLU A 61 -1.56 26.32 -13.36
N ALA A 62 -1.47 27.11 -14.43
CA ALA A 62 -1.93 28.52 -14.40
C ALA A 62 -3.41 28.64 -14.02
N LYS A 63 -4.27 27.74 -14.56
CA LYS A 63 -5.70 27.71 -14.26
C LYS A 63 -5.97 27.32 -12.81
N MET A 64 -5.30 26.30 -12.28
CA MET A 64 -5.41 25.92 -10.87
C MET A 64 -4.90 27.01 -9.93
N LEU A 65 -3.80 27.69 -10.29
CA LEU A 65 -3.25 28.80 -9.51
C LEU A 65 -4.25 29.96 -9.39
N ASP A 66 -4.86 30.34 -10.51
CA ASP A 66 -5.86 31.43 -10.57
C ASP A 66 -7.14 31.07 -9.79
N ILE A 67 -7.68 29.88 -9.98
CA ILE A 67 -8.94 29.45 -9.35
C ILE A 67 -8.76 29.25 -7.85
N LEU A 68 -7.66 28.60 -7.43
CA LEU A 68 -7.37 28.36 -6.02
C LEU A 68 -6.81 29.61 -5.33
N CYS A 69 -6.61 30.72 -6.05
CA CYS A 69 -6.02 31.97 -5.56
C CYS A 69 -4.78 31.73 -4.68
N LEU A 70 -3.94 30.77 -5.07
CA LEU A 70 -2.72 30.44 -4.34
C LEU A 70 -1.75 31.60 -4.57
N GLY A 71 -1.60 32.46 -3.56
CA GLY A 71 -0.73 33.63 -3.65
C GLY A 71 0.69 33.26 -4.07
N THR A 72 1.32 34.14 -4.85
CA THR A 72 2.70 33.98 -5.35
C THR A 72 3.75 33.87 -4.25
N GLU A 73 3.41 34.22 -3.00
CA GLU A 73 4.31 34.24 -1.85
C GLU A 73 4.50 32.88 -1.17
N ALA A 74 3.60 31.91 -1.38
CA ALA A 74 3.73 30.57 -0.82
C ALA A 74 4.33 29.61 -1.85
N LYS A 75 5.42 28.92 -1.47
CA LYS A 75 6.07 27.83 -2.24
C LYS A 75 5.18 26.57 -2.33
N PHE A 76 3.94 26.72 -2.76
CA PHE A 76 3.02 25.59 -2.91
C PHE A 76 3.49 24.69 -4.06
N PRO A 77 3.53 23.35 -3.88
CA PRO A 77 4.04 22.42 -4.88
C PRO A 77 3.02 22.17 -6.01
N LEU A 78 2.59 23.23 -6.70
CA LEU A 78 1.59 23.20 -7.76
C LEU A 78 1.92 22.20 -8.89
N PRO A 79 3.17 22.07 -9.37
CA PRO A 79 3.49 21.09 -10.41
C PRO A 79 3.25 19.63 -9.98
N ARG A 80 3.37 19.35 -8.67
CA ARG A 80 3.11 18.02 -8.10
C ARG A 80 1.62 17.79 -7.90
N LEU A 81 0.88 18.83 -7.50
CA LEU A 81 -0.59 18.79 -7.45
C LEU A 81 -1.15 18.41 -8.81
N VAL A 82 -0.68 19.06 -9.88
CA VAL A 82 -1.13 18.78 -11.25
C VAL A 82 -0.77 17.36 -11.68
N THR A 83 0.43 16.88 -11.37
CA THR A 83 0.80 15.47 -11.65
C THR A 83 -0.17 14.49 -10.99
N LEU A 84 -0.46 14.67 -9.69
CA LEU A 84 -1.41 13.81 -8.97
C LEU A 84 -2.84 13.94 -9.49
N TRP A 85 -3.26 15.15 -9.87
CA TRP A 85 -4.58 15.38 -10.43
C TRP A 85 -4.76 14.69 -11.79
N LYS A 86 -3.74 14.69 -12.64
CA LYS A 86 -3.80 14.05 -13.95
C LYS A 86 -3.79 12.53 -13.89
N ASN A 87 -3.23 11.95 -12.83
CA ASN A 87 -3.24 10.50 -12.58
C ASN A 87 -4.61 10.06 -12.01
N ASP A 88 -5.37 9.26 -12.77
CA ASP A 88 -6.75 8.91 -12.42
C ASP A 88 -6.85 7.98 -11.20
N ARG A 89 -5.87 7.09 -11.00
CA ARG A 89 -5.84 6.19 -9.84
C ARG A 89 -5.58 6.97 -8.56
N TRP A 90 -4.51 7.75 -8.55
CA TRP A 90 -4.15 8.60 -7.42
C TRP A 90 -5.17 9.70 -7.17
N ARG A 91 -5.73 10.34 -8.21
CA ARG A 91 -6.80 11.34 -8.04
C ARG A 91 -8.01 10.75 -7.30
N ARG A 92 -8.44 9.52 -7.66
CA ARG A 92 -9.55 8.84 -6.97
C ARG A 92 -9.20 8.51 -5.52
N MET A 93 -8.03 7.92 -5.29
CA MET A 93 -7.59 7.56 -3.94
C MET A 93 -7.44 8.79 -3.03
N ILE A 94 -6.75 9.84 -3.49
CA ILE A 94 -6.57 11.08 -2.73
C ILE A 94 -7.91 11.75 -2.44
N THR A 95 -8.84 11.75 -3.40
CA THR A 95 -10.18 12.30 -3.16
C THR A 95 -10.95 11.52 -2.09
N ARG A 96 -10.92 10.18 -2.13
CA ARG A 96 -11.51 9.34 -1.07
C ARG A 96 -10.85 9.63 0.28
N TRP A 97 -9.52 9.67 0.31
CA TRP A 97 -8.73 9.97 1.49
C TRP A 97 -9.08 11.32 2.12
N CYS A 98 -9.01 12.40 1.33
CA CYS A 98 -9.25 13.78 1.77
C CYS A 98 -10.73 14.10 2.08
N ARG A 99 -11.68 13.18 1.82
CA ARG A 99 -13.05 13.31 2.36
C ARG A 99 -13.09 13.11 3.88
N THR A 100 -12.14 12.36 4.43
CA THR A 100 -12.02 12.15 5.88
C THR A 100 -11.24 13.30 6.56
N PRO A 101 -11.52 13.62 7.83
CA PRO A 101 -10.72 14.58 8.60
C PRO A 101 -9.25 14.19 8.69
N LEU A 102 -8.98 12.93 9.05
CA LEU A 102 -7.64 12.35 9.14
C LEU A 102 -6.89 12.50 7.81
N GLY A 103 -7.55 12.21 6.70
CA GLY A 103 -6.93 12.29 5.40
C GLY A 103 -6.59 13.72 4.97
N ARG A 104 -7.41 14.71 5.32
CA ARG A 104 -7.08 16.13 5.07
C ARG A 104 -5.88 16.62 5.87
N GLU A 105 -5.70 16.09 7.08
CA GLU A 105 -4.57 16.43 7.94
C GLU A 105 -3.27 15.76 7.46
N LEU A 106 -3.35 14.49 7.07
CA LEU A 106 -2.19 13.68 6.69
C LEU A 106 -1.77 13.79 5.22
N PHE A 107 -2.64 14.31 4.34
CA PHE A 107 -2.30 14.45 2.94
C PHE A 107 -1.18 15.46 2.73
N ALA A 108 -0.08 15.00 2.14
CA ALA A 108 1.06 15.81 1.80
C ALA A 108 1.45 15.58 0.33
N ILE A 109 1.16 16.54 -0.55
CA ILE A 109 1.35 16.44 -2.00
C ILE A 109 2.73 15.88 -2.38
N SER A 110 3.79 16.35 -1.73
CA SER A 110 5.16 15.92 -1.99
C SER A 110 5.48 14.47 -1.63
N ILE A 111 4.81 13.92 -0.62
CA ILE A 111 4.95 12.52 -0.21
C ILE A 111 4.15 11.66 -1.18
N TRP A 112 2.90 12.04 -1.44
CA TRP A 112 1.99 11.28 -2.29
C TRP A 112 2.44 11.22 -3.75
N GLU A 113 2.95 12.32 -4.31
CA GLU A 113 3.56 12.33 -5.64
C GLU A 113 4.77 11.39 -5.72
N ARG A 114 5.54 11.29 -4.64
CA ARG A 114 6.66 10.35 -4.58
C ARG A 114 6.19 8.90 -4.57
N LEU A 115 5.18 8.58 -3.75
CA LEU A 115 4.59 7.23 -3.70
C LEU A 115 4.06 6.81 -5.08
N ALA A 116 3.44 7.74 -5.81
CA ALA A 116 2.93 7.52 -7.16
C ALA A 116 4.02 7.21 -8.19
N ILE A 117 5.21 7.81 -8.06
CA ILE A 117 6.33 7.57 -8.99
C ILE A 117 6.81 6.12 -8.93
N TYR A 118 6.69 5.45 -7.78
CA TYR A 118 7.20 4.09 -7.60
C TYR A 118 6.37 3.01 -8.31
N ARG A 119 5.14 3.33 -8.75
CA ARG A 119 4.23 2.43 -9.50
C ARG A 119 3.89 1.12 -8.77
N ILE A 120 3.98 1.15 -7.44
CA ILE A 120 3.52 0.10 -6.51
C ILE A 120 2.24 0.57 -5.80
N ASP A 121 1.35 1.17 -6.59
CA ASP A 121 0.15 1.87 -6.10
C ASP A 121 -0.75 0.95 -5.27
N ASP A 122 -0.96 -0.28 -5.71
CA ASP A 122 -1.88 -1.23 -5.06
C ASP A 122 -1.43 -1.56 -3.63
N TYR A 123 -0.11 -1.65 -3.39
CA TYR A 123 0.46 -1.83 -2.05
C TYR A 123 0.16 -0.63 -1.15
N TRP A 124 0.34 0.59 -1.65
CA TRP A 124 0.01 1.80 -0.89
C TRP A 124 -1.49 1.94 -0.67
N PHE A 125 -2.29 1.60 -1.68
CA PHE A 125 -3.74 1.70 -1.64
C PHE A 125 -4.32 0.70 -0.65
N HIS A 126 -3.76 -0.51 -0.55
CA HIS A 126 -4.17 -1.48 0.47
C HIS A 126 -4.04 -0.92 1.89
N ILE A 127 -2.93 -0.24 2.20
CA ILE A 127 -2.72 0.40 3.52
C ILE A 127 -3.74 1.53 3.74
N LEU A 128 -3.98 2.37 2.72
CA LEU A 128 -4.92 3.49 2.81
C LEU A 128 -6.37 3.02 2.92
N ASP A 129 -6.76 1.99 2.16
CA ASP A 129 -8.09 1.41 2.19
C ASP A 129 -8.37 0.77 3.56
N GLY A 130 -7.40 0.09 4.19
CA GLY A 130 -7.57 -0.44 5.56
C GLY A 130 -7.85 0.65 6.60
N VAL A 131 -7.25 1.84 6.44
CA VAL A 131 -7.58 3.00 7.28
C VAL A 131 -8.99 3.52 6.98
N LEU A 132 -9.36 3.64 5.70
CA LEU A 132 -10.69 4.11 5.30
C LEU A 132 -11.80 3.17 5.79
N GLU A 133 -11.62 1.86 5.64
CA GLU A 133 -12.54 0.84 6.14
C GLU A 133 -12.71 0.92 7.65
N THR A 134 -11.62 1.13 8.38
CA THR A 134 -11.68 1.33 9.83
C THR A 134 -12.46 2.60 10.19
N LEU A 135 -12.22 3.71 9.49
CA LEU A 135 -12.95 4.96 9.71
C LEU A 135 -14.45 4.83 9.40
N GLU A 136 -14.83 4.05 8.39
CA GLU A 136 -16.22 3.75 8.04
C GLU A 136 -16.93 2.90 9.11
N MET A 137 -16.18 2.09 9.87
CA MET A 137 -16.73 1.31 11.00
C MET A 137 -16.86 2.12 12.30
N LEU A 138 -16.17 3.25 12.43
CA LEU A 138 -16.25 4.07 13.64
C LEU A 138 -17.60 4.80 13.75
N PRO A 139 -18.10 5.06 14.97
CA PRO A 139 -19.25 5.93 15.17
C PRO A 139 -19.02 7.33 14.58
N GLU A 140 -20.05 7.90 13.93
CA GLU A 140 -19.98 9.19 13.21
C GLU A 140 -19.29 10.34 13.99
N PRO A 141 -19.59 10.59 15.29
CA PRO A 141 -18.89 11.66 16.03
C PRO A 141 -17.39 11.42 16.12
N ALA A 142 -16.95 10.17 16.27
CA ALA A 142 -15.55 9.79 16.33
C ALA A 142 -14.89 9.90 14.95
N ALA A 143 -15.51 9.34 13.90
CA ALA A 143 -15.01 9.41 12.54
C ALA A 143 -14.86 10.86 12.04
N ALA A 144 -15.76 11.76 12.44
CA ALA A 144 -15.77 13.16 12.04
C ALA A 144 -14.77 14.05 12.81
N SER A 145 -14.33 13.63 14.00
CA SER A 145 -13.48 14.45 14.88
C SER A 145 -12.08 13.88 15.14
N ILE A 146 -11.79 12.68 14.63
CA ILE A 146 -10.50 12.01 14.78
C ILE A 146 -9.33 12.87 14.30
N GLN A 147 -8.31 12.98 15.15
CA GLN A 147 -7.07 13.69 14.85
C GLN A 147 -5.92 12.72 14.58
N LYS A 148 -4.83 13.22 13.98
CA LYS A 148 -3.59 12.45 13.83
C LYS A 148 -3.10 11.85 15.15
N SER A 149 -3.17 12.58 16.26
CA SER A 149 -2.73 12.08 17.58
C SER A 149 -3.56 10.92 18.09
N ASP A 150 -4.87 10.95 17.81
CA ASP A 150 -5.79 9.86 18.17
C ASP A 150 -5.46 8.60 17.36
N TRP A 151 -5.23 8.76 16.05
CA TRP A 151 -4.85 7.64 15.18
C TRP A 151 -3.47 7.06 15.52
N ALA A 152 -2.51 7.90 15.89
CA ALA A 152 -1.15 7.49 16.25
C ALA A 152 -1.05 6.85 17.64
N SER A 153 -2.16 6.73 18.36
CA SER A 153 -2.22 6.00 19.63
C SER A 153 -1.84 4.52 19.42
N SER A 154 -1.49 3.83 20.51
CA SER A 154 -0.95 2.47 20.51
C SER A 154 -1.91 1.38 19.97
N LEU A 155 -3.12 1.73 19.51
CA LEU A 155 -3.96 0.82 18.73
C LEU A 155 -3.38 0.52 17.34
N GLY A 156 -2.42 1.33 16.88
CA GLY A 156 -1.73 1.16 15.58
C GLY A 156 -0.88 -0.11 15.43
N THR A 157 -0.87 -1.01 16.42
CA THR A 157 -0.16 -2.30 16.35
C THR A 157 -1.06 -3.43 15.83
N LYS A 158 -0.47 -4.37 15.09
CA LYS A 158 -1.15 -5.48 14.37
C LYS A 158 -2.07 -6.38 15.22
N SER A 159 -1.99 -6.29 16.54
CA SER A 159 -2.91 -6.94 17.47
C SER A 159 -2.95 -6.12 18.75
N TYR A 160 -4.15 -5.85 19.25
CA TYR A 160 -4.35 -5.33 20.60
C TYR A 160 -5.28 -6.27 21.36
N THR A 161 -5.08 -6.36 22.67
CA THR A 161 -5.91 -7.12 23.59
C THR A 161 -6.99 -6.22 24.18
N ASN A 162 -8.10 -6.81 24.62
CA ASN A 162 -9.15 -6.08 25.34
C ASN A 162 -8.59 -5.31 26.57
N THR A 163 -7.54 -5.81 27.20
CA THR A 163 -6.86 -5.13 28.31
C THR A 163 -6.14 -3.87 27.83
N GLU A 164 -5.39 -3.95 26.72
CA GLU A 164 -4.70 -2.80 26.13
C GLU A 164 -5.68 -1.73 25.66
N VAL A 165 -6.80 -2.12 25.05
CA VAL A 165 -7.89 -1.19 24.68
C VAL A 165 -8.44 -0.50 25.93
N ARG A 166 -8.74 -1.28 26.98
CA ARG A 166 -9.27 -0.71 28.23
C ARG A 166 -8.28 0.25 28.88
N GLU A 167 -7.00 -0.10 28.92
CA GLU A 167 -5.95 0.77 29.50
C GLU A 167 -5.75 2.04 28.69
N LEU A 168 -5.92 2.00 27.37
CA LEU A 168 -5.87 3.18 26.53
C LEU A 168 -7.06 4.10 26.81
N PHE A 169 -8.30 3.60 26.75
CA PHE A 169 -9.49 4.44 26.94
C PHE A 169 -9.68 4.88 28.41
N TYR A 170 -9.32 4.02 29.37
CA TYR A 170 -9.53 4.23 30.80
C TYR A 170 -8.28 3.81 31.60
N PRO A 171 -7.21 4.62 31.59
CA PRO A 171 -6.00 4.32 32.34
C PRO A 171 -6.30 4.35 33.86
N ASN A 172 -5.93 3.28 34.56
CA ASN A 172 -6.00 3.22 36.03
C ASN A 172 -5.00 4.24 36.61
N ARG A 173 -5.50 5.36 37.12
CA ARG A 173 -4.72 6.33 37.87
C ARG A 173 -4.57 5.90 39.33
N ASP A 174 -3.91 4.77 39.55
CA ASP A 174 -3.41 4.43 40.88
C ASP A 174 -1.97 4.96 40.97
N ASN A 175 -1.73 5.92 41.88
CA ASN A 175 -0.44 6.53 42.25
C ASN A 175 -0.08 7.91 41.66
N ASP A 176 -0.98 8.90 41.72
CA ASP A 176 -0.49 10.29 41.74
C ASP A 176 -1.35 11.18 42.64
N SER A 177 -1.38 10.83 43.93
CA SER A 177 -1.58 11.74 45.06
C SER A 177 -1.31 10.99 46.36
N THR A 178 -0.06 11.02 46.81
CA THR A 178 0.22 10.99 48.25
C THR A 178 -0.35 12.29 48.82
N GLU A 179 -1.51 12.23 49.48
CA GLU A 179 -1.80 13.00 50.69
C GLU A 179 -3.14 12.57 51.32
N ASP A 180 -3.02 12.23 52.61
CA ASP A 180 -4.02 12.01 53.65
C ASP A 180 -5.03 10.85 53.56
N VAL A 181 -4.60 9.75 54.19
CA VAL A 181 -5.40 8.65 54.69
C VAL A 181 -6.43 9.16 55.72
N SER A 182 -7.72 8.93 55.44
CA SER A 182 -8.76 8.86 56.47
C SER A 182 -9.48 7.51 56.37
N PRO A 183 -9.45 6.67 57.42
CA PRO A 183 -9.77 5.25 57.29
C PRO A 183 -11.22 4.93 57.65
N HIS A 184 -12.21 5.48 56.93
CA HIS A 184 -13.61 5.04 57.11
C HIS A 184 -14.46 5.23 55.85
N SER A 185 -14.49 4.21 54.99
CA SER A 185 -15.70 3.82 54.23
C SER A 185 -15.44 2.57 53.39
N SER A 186 -15.82 1.42 53.93
CA SER A 186 -15.93 0.16 53.19
C SER A 186 -17.29 0.11 52.49
N THR A 187 -17.44 0.67 51.28
CA THR A 187 -18.51 0.26 50.33
C THR A 187 -18.31 0.80 48.92
N ALA A 188 -18.44 -0.11 47.94
CA ALA A 188 -18.52 0.04 46.47
C ALA A 188 -17.19 0.02 45.67
N PRO A 189 -16.97 -0.99 44.79
CA PRO A 189 -15.97 -0.91 43.73
C PRO A 189 -16.58 -0.15 42.54
N ASN A 190 -17.03 1.09 42.74
CA ASN A 190 -17.35 2.00 41.65
C ASN A 190 -16.20 3.00 41.52
N GLY A 191 -15.04 2.48 41.12
CA GLY A 191 -13.98 3.34 40.61
C GLY A 191 -14.55 4.10 39.41
N LYS A 192 -14.77 5.41 39.53
CA LYS A 192 -15.08 6.26 38.38
C LYS A 192 -13.95 6.08 37.39
N MET A 193 -14.17 5.30 36.34
CA MET A 193 -13.24 5.18 35.23
C MET A 193 -13.04 6.58 34.65
N THR A 194 -11.87 7.15 34.86
CA THR A 194 -11.52 8.45 34.28
C THR A 194 -11.03 8.21 32.86
N TRP A 195 -11.76 8.70 31.86
CA TRP A 195 -11.33 8.69 30.47
C TRP A 195 -9.94 9.32 30.28
N GLN A 196 -9.21 8.84 29.27
CA GLN A 196 -7.88 9.35 28.96
C GLN A 196 -7.95 10.81 28.48
N LYS A 197 -7.29 11.72 29.22
CA LYS A 197 -7.19 13.12 28.79
C LYS A 197 -6.37 13.23 27.51
N GLY A 198 -6.95 13.85 26.48
CA GLY A 198 -6.27 14.13 25.21
C GLY A 198 -6.49 13.08 24.11
N PHE A 199 -7.09 11.93 24.42
CA PHE A 199 -7.51 10.94 23.43
C PHE A 199 -8.97 11.18 23.08
N PHE A 200 -9.29 11.44 21.79
CA PHE A 200 -10.62 11.82 21.31
C PHE A 200 -11.25 12.94 22.15
N SER A 201 -10.47 13.96 22.48
CA SER A 201 -10.85 15.04 23.42
C SER A 201 -12.04 15.90 22.96
N SER A 202 -12.39 15.83 21.68
CA SER A 202 -13.56 16.48 21.08
C SER A 202 -14.87 15.76 21.31
N LEU A 203 -14.85 14.49 21.77
CA LEU A 203 -16.05 13.69 21.99
C LEU A 203 -16.69 14.02 23.33
N ASP A 204 -18.03 13.97 23.35
CA ASP A 204 -18.76 13.88 24.62
C ASP A 204 -18.62 12.47 25.22
N GLN A 205 -19.09 12.33 26.46
CA GLN A 205 -18.95 11.09 27.20
C GLN A 205 -19.67 9.91 26.51
N GLU A 206 -20.87 10.14 25.98
CA GLU A 206 -21.66 9.09 25.31
C GLU A 206 -20.97 8.59 24.04
N SER A 207 -20.47 9.52 23.22
CA SER A 207 -19.73 9.19 21.99
C SER A 207 -18.41 8.49 22.30
N TYR A 208 -17.72 8.87 23.38
CA TYR A 208 -16.49 8.22 23.82
C TYR A 208 -16.73 6.77 24.29
N GLU A 209 -17.78 6.54 25.09
CA GLU A 209 -18.19 5.20 25.53
C GLU A 209 -18.67 4.33 24.37
N SER A 210 -19.36 4.92 23.39
CA SER A 210 -19.77 4.26 22.15
C SER A 210 -18.58 3.84 21.30
N LEU A 211 -17.58 4.71 21.15
CA LEU A 211 -16.31 4.40 20.48
C LEU A 211 -15.60 3.23 21.17
N TYR A 212 -15.41 3.29 22.49
CA TYR A 212 -14.80 2.19 23.26
C TYR A 212 -15.55 0.87 23.03
N SER A 213 -16.88 0.91 23.13
CA SER A 213 -17.73 -0.27 22.92
C SER A 213 -17.63 -0.82 21.50
N CYS A 214 -17.48 0.04 20.49
CA CYS A 214 -17.26 -0.35 19.11
C CYS A 214 -15.91 -1.06 18.94
N VAL A 215 -14.82 -0.48 19.45
CA VAL A 215 -13.48 -1.09 19.37
C VAL A 215 -13.45 -2.48 20.00
N VAL A 216 -14.07 -2.65 21.18
CA VAL A 216 -14.12 -3.95 21.89
C VAL A 216 -15.01 -4.97 21.18
N LYS A 217 -16.16 -4.55 20.62
CA LYS A 217 -17.09 -5.48 19.95
C LYS A 217 -16.65 -5.89 18.55
N CYS A 218 -15.94 -5.00 17.86
CA CYS A 218 -15.52 -5.19 16.48
C CYS A 218 -14.11 -5.78 16.36
N ASP A 219 -13.44 -6.15 17.46
CA ASP A 219 -12.22 -6.98 17.44
C ASP A 219 -12.55 -8.39 16.90
N PRO A 220 -11.86 -8.92 15.87
CA PRO A 220 -10.62 -8.44 15.20
C PRO A 220 -10.83 -7.72 13.85
N LEU A 221 -12.06 -7.35 13.51
CA LEU A 221 -12.40 -6.67 12.25
C LEU A 221 -11.91 -5.23 12.21
N LEU A 222 -11.88 -4.54 13.35
CA LEU A 222 -11.37 -3.18 13.46
C LEU A 222 -9.85 -3.22 13.66
N GLN A 223 -9.07 -2.78 12.68
CA GLN A 223 -7.61 -2.75 12.77
C GLN A 223 -7.06 -1.37 12.42
N PHE A 224 -6.46 -0.70 13.39
CA PHE A 224 -5.83 0.59 13.15
C PHE A 224 -4.52 0.39 12.39
N THR A 225 -4.61 0.50 11.07
CA THR A 225 -3.45 0.35 10.20
C THR A 225 -2.46 1.49 10.41
N ASP A 226 -1.17 1.16 10.53
CA ASP A 226 -0.10 2.16 10.70
C ASP A 226 0.15 2.94 9.40
N VAL A 227 -0.56 4.07 9.28
CA VAL A 227 -0.38 5.04 8.19
C VAL A 227 0.91 5.86 8.33
N GLN A 228 1.48 6.00 9.53
CA GLN A 228 2.74 6.75 9.70
C GLN A 228 3.89 6.02 9.01
N SER A 229 3.84 4.68 9.01
CA SER A 229 4.77 3.85 8.26
C SER A 229 4.83 4.25 6.78
N LEU A 230 3.69 4.55 6.14
CA LEU A 230 3.58 4.99 4.75
C LEU A 230 4.13 6.40 4.56
N LEU A 231 3.78 7.32 5.46
CA LEU A 231 4.17 8.73 5.37
C LEU A 231 5.67 8.95 5.65
N ASN A 232 6.30 8.04 6.39
CA ASN A 232 7.71 8.09 6.75
C ASN A 232 8.63 7.37 5.75
N VAL A 233 8.09 6.79 4.67
CA VAL A 233 8.91 6.13 3.63
C VAL A 233 9.93 7.12 3.06
N LYS A 234 11.21 6.82 3.26
CA LYS A 234 12.29 7.65 2.74
C LYS A 234 12.37 7.50 1.23
N LYS A 235 12.90 8.53 0.56
CA LYS A 235 13.05 8.52 -0.90
C LYS A 235 13.81 7.28 -1.40
N GLY A 236 14.90 6.90 -0.73
CA GLY A 236 15.66 5.72 -1.12
C GLY A 236 14.92 4.40 -0.90
N GLU A 237 14.07 4.31 0.13
CA GLU A 237 13.35 3.07 0.47
C GLU A 237 12.34 2.71 -0.61
N GLY A 238 11.53 3.68 -1.07
CA GLY A 238 10.58 3.44 -2.17
C GLY A 238 11.26 3.14 -3.51
N GLU A 239 12.44 3.71 -3.77
CA GLU A 239 13.24 3.38 -4.96
C GLU A 239 13.73 1.93 -4.91
N ILE A 240 14.20 1.47 -3.75
CA ILE A 240 14.62 0.08 -3.52
C ILE A 240 13.44 -0.86 -3.72
N MET A 241 12.28 -0.56 -3.13
CA MET A 241 11.06 -1.35 -3.27
C MET A 241 10.66 -1.51 -4.75
N ALA A 242 10.62 -0.42 -5.50
CA ALA A 242 10.31 -0.46 -6.93
C ALA A 242 11.33 -1.28 -7.74
N LEU A 243 12.62 -1.17 -7.43
CA LEU A 243 13.68 -1.94 -8.09
C LEU A 243 13.57 -3.43 -7.80
N VAL A 244 13.34 -3.82 -6.54
CA VAL A 244 13.14 -5.23 -6.19
C VAL A 244 11.92 -5.81 -6.92
N THR A 245 10.81 -5.06 -7.00
CA THR A 245 9.67 -5.47 -7.82
C THR A 245 10.05 -5.64 -9.29
N ASP A 246 10.88 -4.78 -9.86
CA ASP A 246 11.36 -4.92 -11.25
C ASP A 246 12.18 -6.20 -11.47
N HIS A 247 13.00 -6.61 -10.49
CA HIS A 247 13.67 -7.92 -10.55
C HIS A 247 12.67 -9.06 -10.59
N VAL A 248 11.70 -9.05 -9.67
CA VAL A 248 10.69 -10.12 -9.57
C VAL A 248 9.83 -10.17 -10.83
N VAL A 249 9.37 -9.03 -11.36
CA VAL A 249 8.66 -8.95 -12.64
C VAL A 249 9.46 -9.66 -13.73
N ARG A 250 10.77 -9.43 -13.81
CA ARG A 250 11.63 -10.03 -14.83
C ARG A 250 11.94 -11.52 -14.65
N TRP A 251 11.60 -12.10 -13.50
CA TRP A 251 11.62 -13.56 -13.31
C TRP A 251 10.47 -14.24 -14.05
N PHE A 252 9.39 -13.50 -14.32
CA PHE A 252 8.19 -13.99 -15.02
C PHE A 252 8.05 -13.41 -16.43
N ASN A 253 8.43 -12.15 -16.63
CA ASN A 253 8.32 -11.44 -17.90
C ASN A 253 9.70 -10.99 -18.43
N SER A 254 10.18 -11.55 -19.54
CA SER A 254 11.45 -11.13 -20.15
C SER A 254 11.42 -9.71 -20.71
N GLN A 255 10.23 -9.19 -21.02
CA GLN A 255 10.03 -7.88 -21.65
C GLN A 255 8.86 -7.16 -20.96
N PRO A 256 9.05 -6.63 -19.73
CA PRO A 256 8.04 -5.80 -19.08
C PRO A 256 7.73 -4.57 -19.92
N ALA A 257 6.50 -4.07 -19.81
CA ALA A 257 6.04 -2.90 -20.55
C ALA A 257 6.95 -1.70 -20.29
N ASP A 258 7.58 -1.20 -21.35
CA ASP A 258 8.42 -0.02 -21.26
C ASP A 258 7.55 1.24 -21.14
N ILE A 259 7.98 2.19 -20.31
CA ILE A 259 7.33 3.51 -20.23
C ILE A 259 7.94 4.36 -21.34
N VAL A 260 7.36 4.26 -22.53
CA VAL A 260 7.84 4.98 -23.72
C VAL A 260 7.77 6.50 -23.52
N ASP A 261 6.76 7.00 -22.79
CA ASP A 261 6.63 8.42 -22.48
C ASP A 261 6.66 8.70 -20.97
N ARG A 262 7.73 9.38 -20.53
CA ARG A 262 7.88 9.84 -19.15
C ARG A 262 6.77 10.81 -18.73
N GLN A 263 6.09 11.45 -19.68
CA GLN A 263 4.98 12.39 -19.47
C GLN A 263 3.59 11.72 -19.38
N GLU A 264 3.50 10.40 -19.56
CA GLU A 264 2.24 9.68 -19.32
C GLU A 264 1.77 9.87 -17.87
N ASP A 265 0.54 10.37 -17.72
CA ASP A 265 -0.04 10.64 -16.40
C ASP A 265 -0.51 9.36 -15.70
N ASN A 266 -0.89 8.35 -16.49
CA ASN A 266 -1.47 7.08 -16.06
C ASN A 266 -0.55 5.90 -16.41
N LYS A 267 0.65 5.90 -15.85
CA LYS A 267 1.59 4.78 -15.99
C LYS A 267 0.99 3.52 -15.36
N LEU A 268 1.07 2.40 -16.07
CA LEU A 268 0.57 1.12 -15.55
C LEU A 268 1.34 0.72 -14.29
N PRO A 269 0.72 0.06 -13.30
CA PRO A 269 1.44 -0.48 -12.14
C PRO A 269 2.39 -1.59 -12.55
N ARG A 270 3.48 -1.78 -11.81
CA ARG A 270 4.47 -2.85 -12.11
C ARG A 270 3.85 -4.23 -12.01
N ARG A 271 2.93 -4.41 -11.07
CA ARG A 271 2.12 -5.63 -10.92
C ARG A 271 1.34 -6.02 -12.18
N GLN A 272 0.96 -5.07 -13.03
CA GLN A 272 0.20 -5.41 -14.24
C GLN A 272 1.03 -6.29 -15.17
N ASP A 273 2.34 -6.07 -15.24
CA ASP A 273 3.27 -6.94 -15.98
C ASP A 273 3.33 -8.35 -15.39
N LEU A 274 3.23 -8.49 -14.06
CA LEU A 274 3.14 -9.80 -13.39
C LEU A 274 1.84 -10.51 -13.74
N ALA A 275 0.70 -9.82 -13.64
CA ALA A 275 -0.62 -10.39 -13.95
C ALA A 275 -0.65 -10.91 -15.40
N THR A 276 -0.21 -10.07 -16.35
CA THR A 276 -0.12 -10.45 -17.76
C THR A 276 0.84 -11.61 -18.00
N ALA A 277 1.97 -11.67 -17.29
CA ALA A 277 2.90 -12.79 -17.40
C ALA A 277 2.30 -14.10 -16.88
N PHE A 278 1.58 -14.07 -15.75
CA PHE A 278 0.91 -15.24 -15.19
C PHE A 278 -0.16 -15.78 -16.12
N GLU A 279 -1.02 -14.90 -16.64
CA GLU A 279 -2.06 -15.28 -17.60
C GLU A 279 -1.44 -15.89 -18.87
N LYS A 280 -0.42 -15.25 -19.42
CA LYS A 280 0.29 -15.75 -20.60
C LYS A 280 0.93 -17.12 -20.37
N SER A 281 1.67 -17.30 -19.27
CA SER A 281 2.31 -18.59 -18.95
C SER A 281 1.29 -19.72 -18.79
N MET A 282 0.14 -19.43 -18.17
CA MET A 282 -0.94 -20.42 -18.03
C MET A 282 -1.53 -20.82 -19.38
N LEU A 283 -1.81 -19.85 -20.25
CA LEU A 283 -2.35 -20.10 -21.59
C LEU A 283 -1.35 -20.81 -22.51
N GLU A 284 -0.06 -20.49 -22.40
CA GLU A 284 1.00 -21.19 -23.16
C GLU A 284 1.21 -22.63 -22.68
N GLY A 285 1.10 -22.88 -21.38
CA GLY A 285 1.29 -24.21 -20.79
C GLY A 285 0.11 -25.16 -20.98
N TYR A 286 -1.12 -24.64 -20.88
CA TYR A 286 -2.34 -25.48 -20.77
C TYR A 286 -3.43 -25.13 -21.79
N GLY A 287 -3.24 -24.11 -22.63
CA GLY A 287 -4.18 -23.76 -23.70
C GLY A 287 -5.58 -23.39 -23.18
N SER A 288 -6.62 -23.85 -23.88
CA SER A 288 -8.03 -23.62 -23.50
C SER A 288 -8.42 -24.25 -22.16
N ASP A 289 -7.66 -25.25 -21.71
CA ASP A 289 -7.98 -26.04 -20.51
C ASP A 289 -7.25 -25.50 -19.27
N ALA A 290 -6.52 -24.39 -19.39
CA ALA A 290 -5.79 -23.74 -18.30
C ALA A 290 -6.67 -23.44 -17.07
N TRP A 291 -7.94 -23.06 -17.30
CA TRP A 291 -8.89 -22.85 -16.21
C TRP A 291 -9.31 -24.16 -15.54
N GLY A 292 -9.60 -25.20 -16.32
CA GLY A 292 -9.91 -26.53 -15.81
C GLY A 292 -8.77 -27.09 -14.97
N TRP A 293 -7.52 -26.91 -15.41
CA TRP A 293 -6.33 -27.32 -14.64
C TRP A 293 -6.22 -26.65 -13.27
N LEU A 294 -6.56 -25.36 -13.15
CA LEU A 294 -6.57 -24.65 -11.87
C LEU A 294 -7.70 -25.16 -10.96
N ALA A 295 -8.91 -25.26 -11.51
CA ALA A 295 -10.10 -25.70 -10.78
C ALA A 295 -9.95 -27.14 -10.24
N ASP A 296 -9.47 -28.07 -11.09
CA ASP A 296 -9.29 -29.48 -10.72
C ASP A 296 -8.27 -29.69 -9.60
N ARG A 297 -7.35 -28.73 -9.41
CA ARG A 297 -6.34 -28.75 -8.35
C ARG A 297 -6.74 -27.95 -7.11
N GLY A 298 -7.96 -27.38 -7.10
CA GLY A 298 -8.43 -26.49 -6.04
C GLY A 298 -7.56 -25.24 -5.89
N ARG A 299 -6.98 -24.75 -7.00
CA ARG A 299 -6.12 -23.55 -7.06
C ARG A 299 -6.81 -22.36 -7.72
N ASP A 300 -8.12 -22.45 -7.93
CA ASP A 300 -8.91 -21.33 -8.45
C ASP A 300 -9.01 -20.18 -7.43
N ASP A 301 -8.83 -20.48 -6.14
CA ASP A 301 -8.94 -19.56 -5.00
C ASP A 301 -10.23 -18.71 -5.05
N GLY A 302 -11.32 -19.34 -5.51
CA GLY A 302 -12.62 -18.67 -5.68
C GLY A 302 -12.64 -17.59 -6.76
N CYS A 303 -11.73 -17.62 -7.72
CA CYS A 303 -11.77 -16.78 -8.92
C CYS A 303 -12.66 -17.42 -9.98
N ASP A 304 -13.15 -16.63 -10.94
CA ASP A 304 -14.04 -17.11 -12.02
C ASP A 304 -13.35 -17.22 -13.39
N SER A 305 -12.08 -16.78 -13.48
CA SER A 305 -11.31 -16.77 -14.73
C SER A 305 -9.81 -16.70 -14.47
N ILE A 306 -9.00 -17.08 -15.47
CA ILE A 306 -7.54 -16.98 -15.42
C ILE A 306 -7.10 -15.53 -15.18
N ALA A 307 -7.75 -14.57 -15.83
CA ALA A 307 -7.44 -13.15 -15.66
C ALA A 307 -7.69 -12.68 -14.21
N SER A 308 -8.84 -13.05 -13.62
CA SER A 308 -9.15 -12.74 -12.21
C SER A 308 -8.17 -13.42 -11.25
N TRP A 309 -7.84 -14.68 -11.52
CA TRP A 309 -6.85 -15.43 -10.76
C TRP A 309 -5.44 -14.80 -10.82
N ALA A 310 -4.98 -14.44 -12.02
CA ALA A 310 -3.69 -13.80 -12.23
C ALA A 310 -3.61 -12.41 -11.58
N ASP A 311 -4.70 -11.65 -11.64
CA ASP A 311 -4.83 -10.35 -10.97
C ASP A 311 -4.77 -10.50 -9.44
N LYS A 312 -5.48 -11.48 -8.86
CA LYS A 312 -5.42 -11.79 -7.43
C LYS A 312 -4.02 -12.24 -6.99
N HIS A 313 -3.43 -13.20 -7.69
CA HIS A 313 -2.12 -13.76 -7.34
C HIS A 313 -0.99 -12.75 -7.51
N SER A 314 -1.06 -11.90 -8.53
CA SER A 314 -0.07 -10.83 -8.70
C SER A 314 -0.15 -9.78 -7.58
N ARG A 315 -1.35 -9.44 -7.07
CA ARG A 315 -1.49 -8.57 -5.88
C ARG A 315 -0.89 -9.21 -4.64
N PHE A 316 -1.22 -10.48 -4.40
CA PHE A 316 -0.68 -11.22 -3.27
C PHE A 316 0.85 -11.29 -3.33
N LEU A 317 1.42 -11.59 -4.51
CA LEU A 317 2.87 -11.64 -4.68
C LEU A 317 3.52 -10.27 -4.48
N GLU A 318 2.97 -9.20 -5.06
CA GLU A 318 3.49 -7.84 -4.89
C GLU A 318 3.51 -7.45 -3.41
N GLN A 319 2.44 -7.72 -2.67
CA GLN A 319 2.35 -7.49 -1.22
C GLN A 319 3.48 -8.20 -0.47
N GLN A 320 3.64 -9.50 -0.68
CA GLN A 320 4.64 -10.32 0.02
C GLN A 320 6.07 -9.88 -0.29
N VAL A 321 6.35 -9.54 -1.55
CA VAL A 321 7.67 -9.04 -1.99
C VAL A 321 7.97 -7.68 -1.36
N LEU A 322 7.00 -6.77 -1.33
CA LEU A 322 7.18 -5.44 -0.80
C LEU A 322 7.30 -5.44 0.73
N ASP A 323 6.54 -6.28 1.42
CA ASP A 323 6.66 -6.48 2.87
C ASP A 323 8.05 -7.03 3.21
N TYR A 324 8.51 -8.09 2.53
CA TYR A 324 9.88 -8.59 2.70
C TYR A 324 10.95 -7.53 2.43
N THR A 325 10.79 -6.77 1.34
CA THR A 325 11.77 -5.73 0.96
C THR A 325 11.82 -4.61 1.99
N ARG A 326 10.67 -4.24 2.55
CA ARG A 326 10.55 -3.21 3.57
C ARG A 326 11.23 -3.62 4.86
N ASP A 327 11.03 -4.87 5.29
CA ASP A 327 11.66 -5.43 6.49
C ASP A 327 13.19 -5.50 6.36
N HIS A 328 13.71 -5.64 5.14
CA HIS A 328 15.15 -5.77 4.85
C HIS A 328 15.74 -4.57 4.10
N VAL A 329 15.07 -3.41 4.13
CA VAL A 329 15.45 -2.26 3.26
C VAL A 329 16.86 -1.75 3.54
N ALA A 330 17.31 -1.84 4.80
CA ALA A 330 18.67 -1.46 5.20
C ALA A 330 19.74 -2.35 4.54
N GLU A 331 19.47 -3.65 4.42
CA GLU A 331 20.39 -4.60 3.76
C GLU A 331 20.42 -4.40 2.24
N PHE A 332 19.26 -4.13 1.63
CA PHE A 332 19.19 -3.78 0.21
C PHE A 332 19.87 -2.46 -0.12
N THR A 333 19.90 -1.52 0.82
CA THR A 333 20.58 -0.22 0.67
C THR A 333 22.10 -0.34 0.90
N SER A 334 22.59 -1.45 1.46
CA SER A 334 24.02 -1.63 1.71
C SER A 334 24.82 -1.59 0.39
N PRO A 335 26.02 -0.98 0.36
CA PRO A 335 26.83 -0.90 -0.86
C PRO A 335 27.12 -2.26 -1.50
N SER A 336 27.30 -3.30 -0.67
CA SER A 336 27.55 -4.67 -1.12
C SER A 336 26.36 -5.31 -1.85
N THR A 337 25.14 -4.91 -1.51
CA THR A 337 23.92 -5.45 -2.14
C THR A 337 23.45 -4.57 -3.30
N ARG A 338 23.71 -3.26 -3.21
CA ARG A 338 23.30 -2.27 -4.22
C ARG A 338 23.79 -2.63 -5.63
N ILE A 339 25.01 -3.14 -5.76
CA ILE A 339 25.58 -3.59 -7.04
C ILE A 339 24.69 -4.64 -7.72
N TYR A 340 24.05 -5.52 -6.95
CA TYR A 340 23.16 -6.54 -7.50
C TYR A 340 21.79 -5.99 -7.90
N LEU A 341 21.32 -4.92 -7.24
CA LEU A 341 20.06 -4.24 -7.61
C LEU A 341 20.17 -3.48 -8.94
N ASP A 342 21.38 -3.06 -9.31
CA ASP A 342 21.61 -2.40 -10.60
C ASP A 342 21.70 -3.43 -11.76
N GLN A 343 21.82 -4.72 -11.46
CA GLN A 343 21.96 -5.83 -12.42
C GLN A 343 20.64 -6.58 -12.59
N LEU A 344 19.75 -6.09 -13.45
CA LEU A 344 18.48 -6.74 -13.77
C LEU A 344 18.69 -8.06 -14.56
N PRO A 345 17.81 -9.06 -14.39
CA PRO A 345 17.97 -10.33 -15.10
C PRO A 345 17.71 -10.14 -16.60
N GLU A 346 18.69 -10.54 -17.41
CA GLU A 346 18.58 -10.58 -18.87
C GLU A 346 18.19 -11.98 -19.37
N GLU A 347 17.84 -12.09 -20.65
CA GLU A 347 17.29 -13.34 -21.20
C GLU A 347 18.30 -14.49 -21.28
N TYR A 348 19.59 -14.16 -21.44
CA TYR A 348 20.67 -15.14 -21.66
C TYR A 348 21.74 -15.10 -20.56
N GLU A 349 21.54 -14.31 -19.51
CA GLU A 349 22.54 -14.14 -18.45
C GLU A 349 22.43 -15.25 -17.41
N THR A 350 23.46 -16.10 -17.34
CA THR A 350 23.51 -17.25 -16.42
C THR A 350 24.07 -16.90 -15.04
N THR A 351 24.80 -15.79 -14.92
CA THR A 351 25.45 -15.30 -13.70
C THR A 351 24.49 -14.63 -12.73
N TYR A 352 23.31 -14.21 -13.18
CA TYR A 352 22.32 -13.59 -12.32
C TYR A 352 21.90 -14.53 -11.17
N ALA A 353 21.80 -15.85 -11.42
CA ALA A 353 21.38 -16.85 -10.44
C ALA A 353 22.33 -16.97 -9.23
N ASP A 354 23.61 -16.60 -9.37
CA ASP A 354 24.62 -16.79 -8.33
C ASP A 354 24.29 -16.00 -7.05
N ARG A 355 23.51 -14.92 -7.17
CA ARG A 355 23.06 -14.12 -6.02
C ARG A 355 22.21 -14.92 -5.03
N PHE A 356 21.47 -15.94 -5.49
CA PHE A 356 20.64 -16.78 -4.64
C PHE A 356 21.46 -17.76 -3.80
N ASN A 357 22.68 -18.10 -4.24
CA ASN A 357 23.61 -18.96 -3.51
C ASN A 357 24.55 -18.15 -2.63
N ALA A 358 24.90 -16.93 -3.04
CA ALA A 358 25.89 -16.10 -2.36
C ALA A 358 25.31 -15.22 -1.23
N ARG A 359 23.99 -15.00 -1.18
CA ARG A 359 23.36 -14.04 -0.27
C ARG A 359 22.04 -14.55 0.29
N ASP A 360 21.93 -14.62 1.61
CA ASP A 360 20.69 -15.00 2.29
C ASP A 360 19.52 -14.07 1.96
N LEU A 361 19.79 -12.77 1.77
CA LEU A 361 18.78 -11.78 1.40
C LEU A 361 18.05 -12.11 0.09
N TRP A 362 18.80 -12.49 -0.96
CA TRP A 362 18.23 -12.83 -2.27
C TRP A 362 17.59 -14.22 -2.26
N LYS A 363 18.16 -15.16 -1.49
CA LYS A 363 17.57 -16.48 -1.27
C LYS A 363 16.23 -16.38 -0.53
N GLY A 364 16.15 -15.52 0.48
CA GLY A 364 14.91 -15.23 1.21
C GLY A 364 13.87 -14.61 0.28
N LEU A 365 14.25 -13.63 -0.54
CA LEU A 365 13.36 -13.05 -1.55
C LEU A 365 12.84 -14.12 -2.54
N LEU A 366 13.71 -14.98 -3.06
CA LEU A 366 13.30 -16.07 -3.94
C LEU A 366 12.30 -17.01 -3.24
N SER A 367 12.55 -17.34 -1.97
CA SER A 367 11.66 -18.17 -1.15
C SER A 367 10.29 -17.52 -0.94
N VAL A 368 10.25 -16.19 -0.77
CA VAL A 368 8.99 -15.42 -0.69
C VAL A 368 8.19 -15.52 -1.99
N VAL A 369 8.87 -15.44 -3.13
CA VAL A 369 8.21 -15.53 -4.45
C VAL A 369 7.75 -16.96 -4.78
N GLN A 370 8.52 -17.99 -4.39
CA GLN A 370 8.20 -19.38 -4.68
C GLN A 370 7.03 -19.94 -3.85
N LYS A 371 6.79 -19.41 -2.66
CA LYS A 371 5.70 -19.90 -1.78
C LYS A 371 4.32 -19.80 -2.42
N PRO A 372 3.90 -18.64 -2.98
CA PRO A 372 2.57 -18.51 -3.58
C PRO A 372 2.52 -18.80 -5.09
N VAL A 373 3.66 -18.94 -5.77
CA VAL A 373 3.69 -19.04 -7.24
C VAL A 373 4.05 -20.45 -7.70
N PRO A 374 3.23 -21.09 -8.55
CA PRO A 374 3.59 -22.35 -9.21
C PRO A 374 4.92 -22.21 -10.00
N PRO A 375 5.85 -23.18 -9.87
CA PRO A 375 7.14 -23.15 -10.59
C PRO A 375 7.00 -22.97 -12.10
N GLU A 376 5.91 -23.44 -12.68
CA GLU A 376 5.60 -23.39 -14.11
C GLU A 376 5.40 -21.96 -14.63
N LEU A 377 5.09 -20.99 -13.74
CA LEU A 377 4.93 -19.60 -14.15
C LEU A 377 6.27 -18.88 -14.34
N PHE A 378 7.33 -19.33 -13.67
CA PHE A 378 8.66 -18.74 -13.85
C PHE A 378 9.12 -18.90 -15.29
N ARG A 379 9.91 -17.96 -15.79
CA ARG A 379 10.55 -18.15 -17.11
C ARG A 379 11.38 -19.43 -17.09
N ARG A 380 11.42 -20.15 -18.22
CA ARG A 380 12.11 -21.45 -18.36
C ARG A 380 13.54 -21.47 -17.82
N ILE A 381 14.29 -20.38 -18.01
CA ILE A 381 15.67 -20.26 -17.50
C ILE A 381 15.78 -20.36 -15.97
N TRP A 382 14.69 -20.08 -15.25
CA TRP A 382 14.57 -20.14 -13.78
C TRP A 382 13.87 -21.42 -13.30
N GLN A 383 13.29 -22.21 -14.20
CA GLN A 383 12.62 -23.47 -13.85
C GLN A 383 13.61 -24.62 -13.57
N GLU A 384 14.86 -24.53 -14.07
CA GLU A 384 15.86 -25.61 -13.97
C GLU A 384 17.03 -25.31 -13.01
N ARG A 385 17.05 -24.15 -12.32
CA ARG A 385 18.16 -23.74 -11.43
C ARG A 385 17.67 -22.88 -10.25
N PRO A 386 18.20 -23.02 -9.02
CA PRO A 386 18.50 -24.22 -8.25
C PRO A 386 17.23 -24.64 -7.47
N LEU A 387 16.52 -25.65 -7.96
CA LEU A 387 15.38 -26.23 -7.26
C LEU A 387 15.74 -27.46 -6.39
N ASP A 388 16.97 -28.00 -6.47
CA ASP A 388 17.39 -29.18 -5.68
C ASP A 388 18.87 -29.16 -5.27
N ARG A 389 19.22 -28.36 -4.25
CA ARG A 389 20.39 -28.62 -3.39
C ARG A 389 20.01 -28.47 -1.91
N GLN A 390 18.91 -29.09 -1.53
CA GLN A 390 18.62 -29.46 -0.15
C GLN A 390 18.32 -30.95 -0.14
N ASN A 391 19.39 -31.76 -0.06
CA ASN A 391 19.46 -33.14 0.45
C ASN A 391 20.74 -33.79 -0.08
N GLY A 392 21.89 -33.29 0.40
CA GLY A 392 23.13 -34.04 0.40
C GLY A 392 23.37 -34.55 1.81
N THR A 393 22.61 -35.56 2.24
CA THR A 393 23.09 -36.45 3.30
C THR A 393 23.90 -37.53 2.62
N GLU A 394 25.19 -37.49 2.89
CA GLU A 394 26.13 -38.58 2.67
C GLU A 394 25.56 -39.87 3.28
N ASP A 395 25.19 -40.84 2.44
CA ASP A 395 25.17 -42.24 2.85
C ASP A 395 26.46 -42.88 2.35
N VAL A 396 27.48 -42.78 3.21
CA VAL A 396 28.67 -43.62 3.21
C VAL A 396 28.40 -44.74 4.23
N ASN A 397 28.55 -46.00 3.79
CA ASN A 397 28.25 -47.30 4.47
C ASN A 397 26.89 -47.84 4.03
N GLU A 398 26.69 -49.02 3.46
CA GLU A 398 27.30 -50.36 3.48
C GLU A 398 26.84 -51.05 2.18
N LEU A 399 27.57 -51.90 1.48
CA LEU A 399 27.77 -53.29 1.87
C LEU A 399 28.91 -53.90 1.04
N SER A 400 29.82 -54.51 1.76
CA SER A 400 30.78 -55.48 1.25
C SER A 400 30.11 -56.82 0.91
N ARG A 401 30.70 -57.50 -0.10
CA ARG A 401 30.80 -58.96 -0.35
C ARG A 401 29.83 -59.59 -1.37
N PRO A 402 30.21 -60.72 -2.01
CA PRO A 402 31.48 -60.96 -2.69
C PRO A 402 31.29 -61.60 -4.09
N ASN A 403 32.38 -61.52 -4.84
CA ASN A 403 32.72 -62.20 -6.09
C ASN A 403 32.30 -63.69 -6.14
N ASN A 404 31.60 -64.10 -7.20
CA ASN A 404 31.53 -65.52 -7.61
C ASN A 404 31.25 -65.67 -9.12
N GLY A 405 32.31 -66.10 -9.84
CA GLY A 405 32.25 -67.14 -10.87
C GLY A 405 31.52 -66.85 -12.19
N THR A 406 32.26 -66.41 -13.20
CA THR A 406 31.92 -66.68 -14.62
C THR A 406 32.25 -68.16 -14.97
N PRO A 407 31.66 -68.76 -16.01
CA PRO A 407 32.29 -68.63 -17.33
C PRO A 407 31.34 -68.54 -18.55
N ARG A 408 31.84 -67.84 -19.58
CA ARG A 408 31.34 -67.79 -20.96
C ARG A 408 31.37 -69.18 -21.64
N PRO A 409 30.49 -69.45 -22.61
CA PRO A 409 30.73 -70.50 -23.61
C PRO A 409 31.62 -69.99 -24.75
N GLN A 410 32.55 -70.88 -25.14
CA GLN A 410 33.50 -70.76 -26.23
C GLN A 410 32.82 -70.86 -27.61
N ILE A 411 33.34 -70.11 -28.57
CA ILE A 411 33.17 -70.33 -30.01
C ILE A 411 34.40 -71.09 -30.51
N GLN A 412 34.21 -72.17 -31.26
CA GLN A 412 35.14 -72.74 -32.25
C GLN A 412 34.48 -73.94 -32.97
N PRO A 413 34.99 -74.39 -34.14
CA PRO A 413 36.02 -73.81 -35.01
C PRO A 413 35.48 -73.22 -36.32
#